data_AF-A0A453E8Z6-F1
#
_entry.id   AF-A0A453E8Z6-F1
#
_cell.length_a   1.000
_cell.length_b   1.000
_cell.length_c   1.000
_cell.angle_alpha   90.00
_cell.angle_beta   90.00
_cell.angle_gamma   90.00
#
_symmetry.space_group_name_H-M   'P 1'
#
loop_
_entity.id
_entity.type
_entity.pdbx_description
1 polymer ?
#
loop_
_entity_poly.entity_id
_entity_poly.type
_entity_poly.pdbx_seq_one_letter_code
_entity_poly.pdbx_strand_id
1 'polypeptide(L)' 'MIILPCLNLQIVLADKSEQKAFKYTGITCFNPGSFANDSTFAAYRPCTKEVELSALES' A
#
# COMPACT_ATOMS: atom_id res chain seq x y z
N MET A 1 -9.07 -6.54 -4.95
CA MET A 1 -9.32 -5.09 -5.09
C MET A 1 -10.27 -4.66 -3.98
N ILE A 2 -9.74 -4.19 -2.85
CA ILE A 2 -10.57 -3.61 -1.79
C ILE A 2 -10.61 -2.10 -2.05
N ILE A 3 -11.76 -1.58 -2.47
CA ILE A 3 -12.00 -0.14 -2.57
C ILE A 3 -12.70 0.27 -1.27
N LEU A 4 -12.00 0.96 -0.38
CA LEU A 4 -12.60 1.56 0.83
C LEU A 4 -13.16 2.95 0.46
N PRO A 5 -14.48 3.17 0.53
CA PRO A 5 -15.09 4.43 0.10
C PRO A 5 -15.10 5.43 1.26
N CYS A 6 -13.99 6.13 1.48
CA CYS A 6 -13.95 7.27 2.40
C CYS A 6 -13.23 8.45 1.74
N LEU A 7 -13.91 9.19 0.84
CA LEU A 7 -13.58 10.55 0.32
C LEU A 7 -12.13 10.85 -0.12
N ASN A 8 -11.26 9.84 -0.13
CA ASN A 8 -9.83 9.86 -0.39
C ASN A 8 -9.56 8.60 -1.22
N LEU A 9 -9.42 8.75 -2.54
CA LEU A 9 -9.18 7.61 -3.40
C LEU A 9 -7.78 7.04 -3.10
N GLN A 10 -7.74 5.79 -2.62
CA GLN A 10 -6.56 4.93 -2.65
C GLN A 10 -6.81 3.73 -3.55
N ILE A 11 -5.76 3.29 -4.24
CA ILE A 11 -5.75 2.03 -4.99
C ILE A 11 -4.70 1.11 -4.37
N VAL A 12 -5.16 -0.04 -3.89
CA VAL A 12 -4.27 -1.11 -3.40
C VAL A 12 -4.13 -2.18 -4.48
N LEU A 13 -2.93 -2.28 -5.05
CA LEU A 13 -2.56 -3.27 -6.07
C LEU A 13 -1.83 -4.42 -5.38
N ALA A 14 -2.56 -5.30 -4.69
CA ALA A 14 -1.97 -6.41 -3.94
C ALA A 14 -1.56 -7.58 -4.85
N ASP A 15 -0.28 -7.65 -5.20
CA ASP A 15 0.34 -8.75 -5.94
C ASP A 15 1.69 -9.15 -5.33
N LYS A 16 2.48 -10.00 -6.04
CA LYS A 16 3.79 -10.49 -5.58
C LYS A 16 4.98 -9.65 -6.05
N SER A 17 4.75 -8.57 -6.79
CA SER A 17 5.82 -7.65 -7.19
C SER A 17 6.37 -6.91 -5.96
N GLU A 18 7.51 -6.25 -6.13
CA GLU A 18 8.12 -5.45 -5.07
C GLU A 18 7.15 -4.41 -4.52
N GLN A 19 7.20 -4.21 -3.19
CA GLN A 19 6.35 -3.20 -2.54
C GLN A 19 6.68 -1.80 -3.06
N LYS A 20 5.64 -1.00 -3.29
CA LYS A 20 5.80 0.34 -3.86
C LYS A 20 4.64 1.23 -3.49
N ALA A 21 4.93 2.48 -3.22
CA ALA A 21 3.95 3.54 -3.06
C ALA A 21 4.23 4.62 -4.10
N PHE A 22 3.19 5.11 -4.78
CA PHE A 22 3.30 6.15 -5.79
C PHE A 22 1.99 6.94 -5.89
N LYS A 23 2.05 8.11 -6.53
CA LYS A 23 0.86 8.87 -6.89
C LYS A 23 0.58 8.74 -8.37
N TYR A 24 -0.66 8.42 -8.72
CA TYR A 24 -1.15 8.44 -10.09
C TYR A 24 -2.37 9.35 -10.13
N THR A 25 -2.35 10.39 -10.97
CA THR A 25 -3.46 11.37 -11.10
C THR A 25 -3.95 11.95 -9.76
N GLY A 26 -3.05 12.09 -8.77
CA GLY A 26 -3.38 12.61 -7.42
C GLY A 26 -3.94 11.56 -6.45
N ILE A 27 -4.18 10.33 -6.91
CA ILE A 27 -4.57 9.16 -6.11
C ILE A 27 -3.30 8.52 -5.55
N THR A 28 -3.31 8.19 -4.26
CA THR A 28 -2.26 7.37 -3.66
C THR A 28 -2.49 5.91 -4.05
N CYS A 29 -1.52 5.32 -4.74
CA CYS A 29 -1.52 3.92 -5.13
C CYS A 29 -0.39 3.20 -4.38
N PHE A 30 -0.65 1.98 -3.91
CA PHE A 30 0.42 1.17 -3.35
C PHE A 30 0.22 -0.33 -3.55
N ASN A 31 1.35 -1.02 -3.69
CA ASN A 31 1.47 -2.47 -3.63
C ASN A 31 2.17 -2.82 -2.31
N PRO A 32 1.55 -3.63 -1.42
CA PRO A 32 2.20 -4.09 -0.20
C PRO A 32 3.29 -5.16 -0.44
N GLY A 33 3.37 -5.75 -1.63
CA GLY A 33 4.26 -6.87 -1.91
C GLY A 33 3.75 -8.19 -1.32
N SER A 34 4.66 -9.13 -1.10
CA SER A 34 4.34 -10.51 -0.71
C SER A 34 4.87 -10.85 0.68
N PHE A 35 4.08 -10.56 1.70
CA PHE A 35 4.41 -10.89 3.09
C PHE A 35 4.92 -12.33 3.30
N ALA A 36 4.39 -13.33 2.58
CA ALA A 36 4.82 -14.72 2.70
C ALA A 36 6.25 -15.00 2.18
N ASN A 37 6.80 -14.14 1.33
CA ASN A 37 8.10 -14.33 0.70
C ASN A 37 9.20 -13.52 1.38
N ASP A 38 8.90 -12.28 1.74
CA ASP A 38 9.89 -11.30 2.19
C ASP A 38 9.42 -10.49 3.41
N SER A 39 8.31 -10.91 4.04
CA SER A 39 7.71 -10.25 5.20
C SER A 39 7.40 -8.77 4.99
N THR A 40 7.25 -8.33 3.73
CA THR A 40 6.90 -6.94 3.39
C THR A 40 5.42 -6.64 3.60
N PHE A 41 5.12 -5.41 3.99
CA PHE A 41 3.76 -4.91 4.19
C PHE A 41 3.69 -3.39 4.06
N ALA A 42 2.46 -2.89 3.86
CA ALA A 42 2.17 -1.46 3.83
C ALA A 42 1.22 -1.06 4.96
N ALA A 43 1.56 -0.01 5.72
CA ALA A 43 0.68 0.61 6.70
C ALA A 43 0.12 1.93 6.15
N TYR A 44 -1.19 1.99 5.96
CA TYR A 44 -1.88 3.18 5.47
C TYR A 44 -2.58 3.93 6.61
N ARG A 45 -2.36 5.25 6.70
CA ARG A 45 -2.99 6.15 7.69
C ARG A 45 -4.09 6.98 7.01
N PRO A 46 -5.39 6.66 7.17
CA PRO A 46 -6.47 7.33 6.44
C PRO A 46 -6.56 8.85 6.64
N CYS A 47 -6.23 9.32 7.84
CA CYS A 47 -6.32 10.75 8.19
C CYS A 47 -5.23 11.60 7.52
N THR A 48 -3.98 11.11 7.45
CA THR A 48 -2.84 11.83 6.87
C THR A 48 -2.56 11.44 5.42
N LYS A 49 -3.20 10.36 4.93
CA LYS A 49 -2.99 9.75 3.61
C LYS A 49 -1.58 9.21 3.39
N GLU A 50 -0.83 9.00 4.47
CA GLU A 50 0.51 8.46 4.43
C GLU A 50 0.48 6.95 4.27
N VAL A 51 1.40 6.45 3.44
CA VAL A 51 1.69 5.03 3.28
C VAL A 51 3.11 4.82 3.74
N GLU A 52 3.28 3.92 4.70
CA GLU A 52 4.56 3.44 5.17
C GLU A 52 4.79 2.04 4.61
N LEU A 53 5.95 1.83 3.98
CA LEU A 53 6.38 0.54 3.46
C LEU A 53 7.43 -0.03 4.39
N SER A 54 7.25 -1.29 4.82
CA SER A 54 8.10 -1.90 5.84
C SER A 54 8.23 -3.40 5.60
N ALA A 55 9.18 -4.02 6.30
CA ALA A 55 9.31 -5.46 6.41
C ALA A 55 9.53 -5.82 7.88
N LEU A 56 9.09 -7.01 8.31
CA LEU A 56 9.49 -7.52 9.61
C LEU A 56 10.96 -7.94 9.56
N GLU A 57 11.78 -7.44 10.49
CA GLU A 57 13.16 -7.90 10.64
C GLU A 57 13.18 -9.39 11.04
N SER A 58 14.08 -10.15 10.41
CA SER A 58 14.37 -11.54 10.76
C SER A 58 15.29 -11.64 11.97
#